data_AF-A0A6I9SZ77-F1
#
_entry.id   AF-A0A6I9SZ77-F1
#
_cell.length_a   1.000
_cell.length_b   1.000
_cell.length_c   1.000
_cell.angle_alpha   90.00
_cell.angle_beta   90.00
_cell.angle_gamma   90.00
#
_symmetry.space_group_name_H-M   'P 1'
#
loop_
_entity.id
_entity.type
_entity.pdbx_description
1 polymer ?
#
loop_
_entity_poly.entity_id
_entity_poly.type
_entity_poly.pdbx_seq_one_letter_code
_entity_poly.pdbx_strand_id
1 'polypeptide(L)'
;MEKVVLVAWILVLSVWTTPVLSKYYSESRPYESVQEKRTHLRFYVHDILSGNKPSAVQIAGPNTTKKEDGPTPFGSTFAINDLLTEGPEITSKVIGNARGIYVSSSQDKDLTLVLYIDLGFTSGKFKGSSLNNDYQWTVWNYVLTIVRKFAKVS
;
A
#
# COMPACT_ATOMS: atom_id res chain seq x y z
N MET A 1 47.65 47.51 26.52
CA MET A 1 48.17 46.75 25.36
C MET A 1 47.55 45.35 25.31
N GLU A 2 47.61 44.60 26.41
CA GLU A 2 47.08 43.23 26.55
C GLU A 2 45.58 43.07 26.19
N LYS A 3 44.71 43.99 26.66
CA LYS A 3 43.27 43.98 26.33
C LYS A 3 42.97 44.18 24.83
N VAL A 4 43.80 44.95 24.13
CA VAL A 4 43.65 45.22 22.68
C VAL A 4 44.04 43.98 21.88
N VAL A 5 45.09 43.27 22.32
CA VAL A 5 45.54 42.01 21.71
C VAL A 5 44.48 40.92 21.91
N LEU A 6 43.87 40.82 23.08
CA LEU A 6 42.77 39.89 23.36
C LEU A 6 41.54 40.11 22.46
N VAL A 7 41.15 41.36 22.25
CA VAL A 7 40.04 41.70 21.34
C VAL A 7 40.37 41.33 19.89
N ALA A 8 41.62 41.55 19.45
CA ALA A 8 42.05 41.16 18.11
C ALA A 8 41.97 39.64 17.90
N TRP A 9 42.37 38.83 18.89
CA TRP A 9 42.26 37.37 18.82
C TRP A 9 40.82 36.86 18.76
N ILE A 10 39.91 37.48 19.52
CA ILE A 10 38.48 37.14 19.47
C ILE A 10 37.89 37.43 18.08
N LEU A 11 38.27 38.56 17.47
CA LEU A 11 37.83 38.92 16.12
C LEU A 11 38.42 37.98 15.05
N VAL A 12 39.65 37.52 15.22
CA VAL A 12 40.25 36.52 14.30
C VAL A 12 39.52 35.18 14.42
N LEU A 13 39.22 34.73 15.64
CA LEU A 13 38.52 33.47 15.86
C LEU A 13 37.07 33.48 15.34
N SER A 14 36.38 34.63 15.39
CA SER A 14 35.01 34.74 14.86
C SER A 14 34.94 34.66 13.33
N VAL A 15 35.97 35.11 12.62
CA VAL A 15 36.03 35.02 11.15
C VAL A 15 36.13 33.55 10.68
N TRP A 16 36.83 32.70 11.44
CA TRP A 16 37.05 31.29 11.07
C TRP A 16 35.82 30.39 11.25
N THR A 17 34.85 30.78 12.09
CA THR A 17 33.62 30.00 12.29
C THR A 17 32.54 30.29 11.24
N THR A 18 32.61 31.44 10.56
CA THR A 18 31.63 31.82 9.51
C THR A 18 31.54 30.85 8.32
N PRO A 19 32.63 30.28 7.75
CA PRO A 19 32.51 29.34 6.63
C PRO A 19 31.86 28.02 7.03
N VAL A 20 31.99 27.58 8.30
CA VAL A 20 31.41 26.31 8.79
C VAL A 20 29.88 26.41 8.89
N LEU A 21 29.35 27.56 9.33
CA LEU A 21 27.90 27.77 9.41
C LEU A 21 27.26 28.00 8.03
N SER A 22 27.97 28.66 7.11
CA SER A 22 27.47 28.94 5.75
C SER A 22 27.24 27.69 4.89
N LYS A 23 27.97 26.60 5.16
CA LYS A 23 27.84 25.32 4.42
C LYS A 23 26.60 24.51 4.77
N TYR A 24 25.89 24.85 5.85
CA TYR A 24 24.62 24.22 6.20
C TYR A 24 23.41 24.83 5.47
N TYR A 25 23.60 25.95 4.77
CA TYR A 25 22.63 26.46 3.80
C TYR A 25 22.78 25.69 2.49
N SER A 26 21.99 24.61 2.35
CA SER A 26 21.75 24.01 1.03
C SER A 26 20.93 25.00 0.19
N GLU A 27 21.37 25.29 -1.03
CA GLU A 27 20.51 25.95 -2.01
C GLU A 27 19.24 25.10 -2.21
N SER A 28 18.06 25.68 -2.00
CA SER A 28 16.80 25.02 -2.31
C SER A 28 16.66 24.99 -3.83
N ARG A 29 16.77 23.81 -4.44
CA ARG A 29 16.41 23.63 -5.84
C ARG A 29 14.89 23.77 -5.99
N PRO A 30 14.38 24.51 -6.99
CA PRO A 30 12.97 24.50 -7.31
C PRO A 30 12.51 23.05 -7.52
N TYR A 31 11.42 22.66 -6.86
CA TYR A 31 10.79 21.38 -7.12
C TYR A 31 10.25 21.39 -8.56
N GLU A 32 10.89 20.64 -9.45
CA GLU A 32 10.29 20.33 -10.75
C GLU A 32 9.13 19.37 -10.50
N SER A 33 7.91 19.84 -10.76
CA SER A 33 6.74 19.02 -10.60
C SER A 33 6.80 17.84 -11.57
N VAL A 34 6.90 16.63 -11.02
CA VAL A 34 6.75 15.43 -11.82
C VAL A 34 5.33 15.42 -12.36
N GLN A 35 5.18 15.42 -13.69
CA GLN A 35 3.86 15.34 -14.31
C GLN A 35 3.14 14.07 -13.84
N GLU A 36 2.02 14.24 -13.15
CA GLU A 36 1.22 13.14 -12.63
C GLU A 36 0.67 12.33 -13.81
N LYS A 37 1.05 11.04 -13.90
CA LYS A 37 0.50 10.12 -14.88
C LYS A 37 -0.67 9.37 -14.26
N ARG A 38 -1.90 9.68 -14.70
CA ARG A 38 -3.10 8.92 -14.31
C ARG A 38 -3.31 7.75 -15.25
N THR A 39 -3.56 6.57 -14.71
CA THR A 39 -3.96 5.37 -15.46
C THR A 39 -5.27 4.84 -14.90
N HIS A 40 -6.21 4.49 -15.77
CA HIS A 40 -7.42 3.77 -15.39
C HIS A 40 -7.20 2.28 -15.62
N LEU A 41 -7.34 1.47 -14.55
CA LEU A 41 -7.18 0.02 -14.60
C LEU A 41 -8.54 -0.63 -14.35
N ARG A 42 -8.87 -1.64 -15.14
CA ARG A 42 -10.05 -2.49 -14.96
C ARG A 42 -9.61 -3.93 -15.07
N PHE A 43 -9.92 -4.72 -14.04
CA PHE A 43 -9.60 -6.13 -13.94
C PHE A 43 -10.57 -6.79 -12.94
N TYR A 44 -10.55 -8.11 -12.91
CA TYR A 44 -11.41 -8.93 -12.06
C TYR A 44 -10.55 -9.76 -11.12
N VAL A 45 -10.96 -9.83 -9.85
CA VAL A 45 -10.30 -10.64 -8.80
C VAL A 45 -11.14 -11.89 -8.58
N HIS A 46 -10.50 -13.06 -8.60
CA HIS A 46 -11.18 -14.35 -8.41
C HIS A 46 -10.84 -14.94 -7.05
N ASP A 47 -11.71 -14.68 -6.06
CA ASP A 47 -11.62 -15.21 -4.70
C ASP A 47 -12.33 -16.57 -4.60
N ILE A 48 -11.56 -17.64 -4.43
CA ILE A 48 -12.03 -19.03 -4.49
C ILE A 48 -11.87 -19.68 -3.11
N LEU A 49 -12.96 -19.68 -2.35
CA LEU A 49 -13.00 -20.18 -0.97
C LEU A 49 -13.11 -21.72 -0.84
N SER A 50 -13.48 -22.41 -1.92
CA SER A 50 -13.80 -23.84 -1.87
C SER A 50 -13.49 -24.58 -3.18
N GLY A 51 -13.56 -25.91 -3.15
CA GLY A 51 -13.25 -26.78 -4.28
C GLY A 51 -11.84 -27.38 -4.20
N ASN A 52 -11.37 -27.97 -5.29
CA ASN A 52 -10.12 -28.75 -5.31
C ASN A 52 -8.84 -27.90 -5.23
N LYS A 53 -8.92 -26.60 -5.56
CA LYS A 53 -7.79 -25.66 -5.58
C LYS A 53 -8.27 -24.27 -5.11
N PRO A 54 -8.53 -24.10 -3.80
CA PRO A 54 -8.91 -22.79 -3.28
C PRO A 54 -7.76 -21.79 -3.42
N SER A 55 -8.08 -20.53 -3.71
CA SER A 55 -7.13 -19.42 -3.73
C SER A 55 -7.12 -18.63 -2.43
N ALA A 56 -8.20 -18.75 -1.64
CA ALA A 56 -8.34 -18.18 -0.32
C ALA A 56 -8.57 -19.28 0.73
N VAL A 57 -7.79 -19.23 1.80
CA VAL A 57 -7.81 -20.23 2.86
C VAL A 57 -7.98 -19.53 4.20
N GLN A 58 -8.94 -19.99 5.00
CA GLN A 58 -9.14 -19.48 6.34
C GLN A 58 -7.95 -19.88 7.23
N ILE A 59 -7.28 -18.88 7.82
CA ILE A 59 -6.11 -19.07 8.68
C ILE A 59 -6.41 -18.82 10.15
N ALA A 60 -7.48 -18.09 10.45
CA ALA A 60 -7.99 -17.87 11.80
C ALA A 60 -9.49 -17.56 11.75
N GLY A 61 -10.19 -17.76 12.85
CA GLY A 61 -11.59 -17.41 12.95
C GLY A 61 -12.15 -17.69 14.33
N PRO A 62 -13.38 -17.26 14.59
CA PRO A 62 -14.02 -17.48 15.88
C PRO A 62 -14.31 -18.98 16.06
N ASN A 63 -14.10 -19.47 17.28
CA ASN A 63 -14.41 -20.85 17.64
C ASN A 63 -15.89 -20.94 18.05
N THR A 64 -16.80 -20.89 17.09
CA THR A 64 -18.24 -20.88 17.36
C THR A 64 -18.87 -22.27 17.17
N THR A 65 -19.69 -22.66 18.15
CA THR A 65 -20.55 -23.85 18.09
C THR A 65 -21.87 -23.58 17.36
N LYS A 66 -22.17 -22.31 17.09
CA LYS A 66 -23.35 -21.87 16.33
C LYS A 66 -22.96 -21.80 14.86
N LYS A 67 -23.76 -22.39 13.97
CA LYS A 67 -23.66 -22.10 12.54
C LYS A 67 -23.85 -20.59 12.38
N GLU A 68 -22.77 -19.87 12.10
CA GLU A 68 -22.88 -18.51 11.60
C GLU A 68 -23.37 -18.57 10.15
N ASP A 69 -24.30 -17.68 9.81
CA ASP A 69 -24.93 -17.64 8.49
C ASP A 69 -23.96 -17.03 7.48
N GLY A 70 -23.18 -17.85 6.78
CA GLY A 70 -22.39 -17.44 5.63
C GLY A 70 -20.98 -18.04 5.56
N PRO A 71 -20.30 -17.89 4.41
CA PRO A 71 -18.96 -18.45 4.20
C PRO A 71 -17.85 -17.70 4.96
N THR A 72 -18.11 -16.48 5.44
CA THR A 72 -17.12 -15.59 6.08
C THR A 72 -17.66 -14.96 7.38
N PRO A 73 -17.79 -15.76 8.46
CA PRO A 73 -18.26 -15.28 9.76
C PRO A 73 -17.42 -14.13 10.34
N PHE A 74 -17.96 -13.35 11.26
CA PHE A 74 -17.24 -12.20 11.85
C PHE A 74 -15.91 -12.63 12.47
N GLY A 75 -14.83 -11.89 12.20
CA GLY A 75 -13.49 -12.20 12.68
C GLY A 75 -12.79 -13.33 11.91
N SER A 76 -13.45 -13.96 10.93
CA SER A 76 -12.79 -14.92 10.04
C SER A 76 -11.72 -14.21 9.21
N THR A 77 -10.52 -14.77 9.25
CA THR A 77 -9.33 -14.22 8.60
C THR A 77 -8.82 -15.22 7.57
N PHE A 78 -8.51 -14.73 6.37
CA PHE A 78 -8.11 -15.54 5.23
C PHE A 78 -6.78 -15.06 4.68
N ALA A 79 -5.94 -16.01 4.27
CA ALA A 79 -4.78 -15.77 3.42
C ALA A 79 -5.18 -16.03 1.96
N ILE A 80 -4.77 -15.14 1.06
CA ILE A 80 -5.18 -15.18 -0.35
C ILE A 80 -4.00 -15.16 -1.32
N ASN A 81 -4.20 -15.81 -2.46
CA ASN A 81 -3.41 -15.69 -3.68
C ASN A 81 -4.33 -15.80 -4.90
N ASP A 82 -5.18 -14.78 -5.05
CA ASP A 82 -6.28 -14.76 -6.03
C ASP A 82 -5.78 -14.35 -7.41
N LEU A 83 -6.45 -14.85 -8.45
CA LEU A 83 -6.12 -14.48 -9.83
C LEU A 83 -6.67 -13.09 -10.17
N LEU A 84 -5.88 -12.32 -10.91
CA LEU A 84 -6.33 -11.11 -11.60
C LEU A 84 -6.51 -11.40 -13.08
N THR A 85 -7.66 -11.08 -13.67
CA THR A 85 -7.94 -11.31 -15.09
C THR A 85 -8.52 -10.08 -15.79
N GLU A 86 -8.42 -10.06 -17.14
CA GLU A 86 -9.00 -8.98 -17.97
C GLU A 86 -10.53 -9.04 -18.04
N GLY A 87 -11.12 -10.24 -17.97
CA GLY A 87 -12.57 -10.48 -18.02
C GLY A 87 -13.13 -11.13 -16.74
N PRO A 88 -14.46 -11.12 -16.56
CA PRO A 88 -15.11 -11.71 -15.38
C PRO A 88 -15.04 -13.23 -15.34
N GLU A 89 -14.75 -13.90 -16.46
CA GLU A 89 -14.59 -15.35 -16.51
C GLU A 89 -13.21 -15.76 -15.99
N ILE A 90 -13.14 -16.80 -15.15
CA ILE A 90 -11.85 -17.31 -14.62
C ILE A 90 -10.91 -17.84 -15.70
N THR A 91 -11.45 -18.22 -16.86
CA THR A 91 -10.70 -18.67 -18.04
C THR A 91 -10.18 -17.52 -18.89
N SER A 92 -10.56 -16.29 -18.60
CA SER A 92 -10.05 -15.11 -19.30
C SER A 92 -8.57 -14.89 -19.01
N LYS A 93 -7.94 -14.00 -19.80
CA LYS A 93 -6.50 -13.78 -19.73
C LYS A 93 -6.07 -13.33 -18.34
N VAL A 94 -5.17 -14.11 -17.73
CA VAL A 94 -4.54 -13.78 -16.44
C VAL A 94 -3.53 -12.65 -16.61
N ILE A 95 -3.61 -11.66 -15.74
CA ILE A 95 -2.74 -10.49 -15.74
C ILE A 95 -1.93 -10.32 -14.46
N GLY A 96 -2.19 -11.13 -13.43
CA GLY A 96 -1.51 -10.99 -12.16
C GLY A 96 -2.18 -11.79 -11.04
N ASN A 97 -1.82 -11.44 -9.80
CA ASN A 97 -2.41 -11.98 -8.59
C ASN A 97 -2.65 -10.90 -7.54
N ALA A 98 -3.71 -11.05 -6.75
CA ALA A 98 -3.88 -10.37 -5.48
C ALA A 98 -3.35 -11.28 -4.36
N ARG A 99 -2.40 -10.78 -3.57
CA ARG A 99 -1.78 -11.56 -2.48
C ARG A 99 -1.87 -10.81 -1.18
N GLY A 100 -2.19 -11.50 -0.09
CA GLY A 100 -2.23 -10.90 1.23
C GLY A 100 -3.25 -11.57 2.13
N ILE A 101 -3.93 -10.76 2.93
CA ILE A 101 -4.92 -11.22 3.89
C ILE A 101 -6.18 -10.35 3.85
N TYR A 102 -7.30 -10.93 4.26
CA TYR A 102 -8.47 -10.15 4.63
C TYR A 102 -9.16 -10.70 5.88
N VAL A 103 -9.91 -9.84 6.56
CA VAL A 103 -10.72 -10.19 7.74
C VAL A 103 -12.16 -9.72 7.56
N SER A 104 -13.11 -10.57 7.94
CA SER A 104 -14.52 -10.20 8.06
C SER A 104 -14.71 -9.31 9.29
N SER A 105 -15.11 -8.05 9.09
CA SER A 105 -15.10 -7.02 10.14
C SER A 105 -16.49 -6.51 10.52
N SER A 106 -17.55 -7.02 9.89
CA SER A 106 -18.93 -6.65 10.24
C SER A 106 -19.49 -7.59 11.32
N GLN A 107 -20.06 -7.03 12.37
CA GLN A 107 -20.84 -7.79 13.36
C GLN A 107 -22.30 -7.95 12.95
N ASP A 108 -22.75 -7.16 11.96
CA ASP A 108 -24.10 -7.19 11.41
C ASP A 108 -24.19 -8.15 10.22
N LYS A 109 -25.37 -8.24 9.59
CA LYS A 109 -25.61 -9.12 8.44
C LYS A 109 -24.87 -8.71 7.16
N ASP A 110 -24.33 -7.49 7.11
CA ASP A 110 -23.65 -6.96 5.94
C ASP A 110 -22.24 -7.54 5.82
N LEU A 111 -21.85 -7.94 4.60
CA LEU A 111 -20.48 -8.39 4.34
C LEU A 111 -19.55 -7.18 4.25
N THR A 112 -18.70 -7.04 5.26
CA THR A 112 -17.62 -6.05 5.27
C THR A 112 -16.28 -6.75 5.43
N LEU A 113 -15.42 -6.59 4.42
CA LEU A 113 -14.07 -7.15 4.44
C LEU A 113 -13.06 -6.02 4.56
N VAL A 114 -12.06 -6.24 5.40
CA VAL A 114 -10.86 -5.42 5.52
C VAL A 114 -9.71 -6.16 4.84
N LEU A 115 -9.12 -5.53 3.82
CA LEU A 115 -8.09 -6.14 2.99
C LEU A 115 -6.72 -5.47 3.21
N TYR A 116 -5.71 -6.31 3.36
CA TYR A 116 -4.30 -5.94 3.30
C TYR A 116 -3.64 -6.79 2.21
N ILE A 117 -3.63 -6.26 0.99
CA ILE A 117 -3.27 -7.00 -0.21
C ILE A 117 -2.35 -6.20 -1.13
N ASP A 118 -1.51 -6.90 -1.87
CA ASP A 118 -0.72 -6.41 -2.99
C ASP A 118 -1.27 -6.95 -4.30
N LEU A 119 -1.45 -6.07 -5.28
CA LEU A 119 -1.90 -6.42 -6.63
C LEU A 119 -0.69 -6.46 -7.56
N GLY A 120 -0.10 -7.64 -7.73
CA GLY A 120 1.08 -7.85 -8.57
C GLY A 120 0.73 -8.18 -10.01
N PHE A 121 1.21 -7.39 -10.96
CA PHE A 121 0.95 -7.60 -12.40
C PHE A 121 2.06 -8.42 -13.04
N THR A 122 1.70 -9.49 -13.74
CA THR A 122 2.63 -10.43 -14.40
C THR A 122 2.58 -10.36 -15.92
N SER A 123 1.62 -9.60 -16.49
CA SER A 123 1.50 -9.39 -17.93
C SER A 123 1.08 -7.97 -18.29
N GLY A 124 1.07 -7.67 -19.59
CA GLY A 124 0.70 -6.34 -20.11
C GLY A 124 1.73 -5.25 -19.81
N LYS A 125 1.29 -3.99 -19.95
CA LYS A 125 2.13 -2.78 -19.80
C LYS A 125 2.75 -2.63 -18.40
N PHE A 126 2.11 -3.21 -17.40
CA PHE A 126 2.48 -3.09 -15.99
C PHE A 126 3.19 -4.33 -15.45
N LYS A 127 3.61 -5.25 -16.32
CA LYS A 127 4.34 -6.46 -15.93
C LYS A 127 5.54 -6.12 -15.03
N GLY A 128 5.62 -6.77 -13.88
CA GLY A 128 6.68 -6.59 -12.89
C GLY A 128 6.44 -5.45 -11.89
N SER A 129 5.37 -4.66 -12.08
CA SER A 129 4.93 -3.68 -11.09
C SER A 129 3.86 -4.25 -10.17
N SER A 130 3.65 -3.60 -9.03
CA SER A 130 2.55 -3.91 -8.12
C SER A 130 1.87 -2.65 -7.60
N LEU A 131 0.62 -2.82 -7.17
CA LEU A 131 -0.09 -1.81 -6.39
C LEU A 131 -0.26 -2.37 -4.98
N ASN A 132 0.56 -1.83 -4.07
CA ASN A 132 0.45 -2.13 -2.67
C ASN A 132 -0.56 -1.19 -2.00
N ASN A 133 -1.02 -1.62 -0.84
CA ASN A 133 -1.86 -0.81 0.01
C ASN A 133 -1.10 -0.46 1.29
N ASP A 134 -0.56 0.76 1.36
CA ASP A 134 0.14 1.22 2.56
C ASP A 134 -0.80 1.48 3.77
N TYR A 135 -2.13 1.49 3.57
CA TYR A 135 -3.15 1.56 4.66
C TYR A 135 -4.26 0.53 4.41
N GLN A 136 -5.45 0.66 5.00
CA GLN A 136 -6.51 -0.36 4.94
C GLN A 136 -7.41 -0.19 3.69
N TRP A 137 -7.82 -1.28 3.02
CA TRP A 137 -8.93 -1.28 2.04
C TRP A 137 -10.17 -1.90 2.67
N THR A 138 -11.34 -1.33 2.37
CA THR A 138 -12.62 -1.87 2.83
C THR A 138 -13.49 -2.19 1.64
N VAL A 139 -14.01 -3.41 1.59
CA VAL A 139 -15.04 -3.83 0.64
C VAL A 139 -16.38 -3.87 1.36
N TRP A 140 -17.36 -3.17 0.81
CA TRP A 140 -18.75 -3.22 1.24
C TRP A 140 -19.58 -3.80 0.12
N ASN A 141 -20.37 -4.85 0.39
CA ASN A 141 -21.30 -5.43 -0.58
C ASN A 141 -20.66 -5.69 -1.97
N TYR A 142 -19.45 -6.29 -1.98
CA TYR A 142 -18.65 -6.60 -3.19
C TYR A 142 -18.13 -5.39 -3.98
N VAL A 143 -18.29 -4.17 -3.48
CA VAL A 143 -17.71 -2.96 -4.08
C VAL A 143 -16.42 -2.60 -3.37
N LEU A 144 -15.30 -2.78 -4.07
CA LEU A 144 -13.99 -2.28 -3.62
C LEU A 144 -13.91 -0.78 -3.92
N THR A 145 -13.93 0.05 -2.88
CA THR A 145 -13.76 1.50 -3.02
C THR A 145 -12.31 1.86 -2.75
N ILE A 146 -11.54 2.13 -3.82
CA ILE A 146 -10.15 2.60 -3.72
C ILE A 146 -10.15 4.12 -3.86
N VAL A 147 -9.99 4.85 -2.76
CA VAL A 147 -9.76 6.32 -2.78
C VAL A 147 -8.29 6.58 -2.51
N ARG A 148 -7.43 6.63 -3.54
CA ARG A 148 -6.02 7.03 -3.39
C ARG A 148 -5.41 7.74 -4.59
N LYS A 149 -4.43 8.58 -4.26
CA LYS A 149 -3.47 9.23 -5.17
C LYS A 149 -2.23 8.35 -5.25
N PHE A 150 -1.84 7.96 -6.45
CA PHE A 150 -0.71 7.05 -6.67
C PHE A 150 0.60 7.85 -6.76
N ALA A 151 1.61 7.44 -5.99
CA ALA A 151 3.01 7.78 -6.29
C ALA A 151 3.64 6.57 -6.99
N LYS A 152 4.29 6.81 -8.12
CA LYS A 152 5.04 5.78 -8.84
C LYS A 152 6.23 5.37 -7.98
N VAL A 153 6.25 4.14 -7.46
CA VAL A 153 7.49 3.55 -6.94
C VAL A 153 8.26 3.02 -8.14
N SER A 154 9.48 3.52 -8.32
CA SER A 154 10.40 3.20 -9.41
C SER A 154 11.00 1.81 -9.28
#